data_AF-A0A816EW15-F1
#
_entry.id   AF-A0A816EW15-F1
#
_cell.length_a   1.000
_cell.length_b   1.000
_cell.length_c   1.000
_cell.angle_alpha   90.00
_cell.angle_beta   90.00
_cell.angle_gamma   90.00
#
_symmetry.space_group_name_H-M   'P 1'
#
loop_
_entity.id
_entity.type
_entity.pdbx_description
1 polymer ?
#
loop_
_entity_poly.entity_id
_entity_poly.type
_entity_poly.pdbx_seq_one_letter_code
_entity_poly.pdbx_strand_id
1 'polypeptide(L)'
;MDMTFSSDFWQSQLHGYNFECRLSLPTDRQRSSSDQRSGLASIAQISFDEDISTAFLDYASAHKVTPFQLGLATFYAFLFKISHGQSDLCIACLNANRYKSELQNIIGMFVATLPYRIQLDSNWSFDELVKHVQEKSLSVLEHSHYPLQYILADSHISQLNASFLETVFNFLTVPSDMAHLSLNGATLEQVSLDPSWESKEMDKLSQIFLIDNKRAKLSPLPI
;
A
#
# COMPACT_ATOMS: atom_id res chain seq x y z
N MET A 1 13.91 -17.85 11.95
CA MET A 1 13.76 -17.39 10.55
C MET A 1 15.14 -17.09 10.04
N ASP A 2 15.51 -17.70 8.92
CA ASP A 2 16.84 -17.57 8.34
C ASP A 2 16.88 -16.32 7.45
N MET A 3 17.64 -15.31 7.86
CA MET A 3 17.75 -14.04 7.13
C MET A 3 18.45 -14.22 5.77
N THR A 4 19.31 -15.22 5.65
CA THR A 4 20.05 -15.54 4.43
C THR A 4 19.12 -16.00 3.31
N PHE A 5 18.15 -16.86 3.64
CA PHE A 5 17.13 -17.34 2.70
C PHE A 5 16.26 -16.20 2.14
N SER A 6 15.92 -15.20 2.99
CA SER A 6 15.17 -14.02 2.54
C SER A 6 16.00 -13.06 1.69
N SER A 7 17.28 -12.87 2.01
CA SER A 7 18.19 -12.09 1.17
C SER A 7 18.26 -12.65 -0.25
N ASP A 8 18.50 -13.94 -0.40
CA ASP A 8 18.64 -14.59 -1.72
C ASP A 8 17.36 -14.47 -2.55
N PHE A 9 16.19 -14.65 -1.92
CA PHE A 9 14.90 -14.44 -2.57
C PHE A 9 14.75 -13.02 -3.11
N TRP A 10 15.04 -12.00 -2.29
CA TRP A 10 14.87 -10.60 -2.68
C TRP A 10 15.83 -10.17 -3.78
N GLN A 11 17.08 -10.64 -3.73
CA GLN A 11 18.06 -10.42 -4.79
C GLN A 11 17.57 -11.06 -6.10
N SER A 12 17.06 -12.29 -6.06
CA SER A 12 16.49 -12.96 -7.24
C SER A 12 15.25 -12.23 -7.78
N GLN A 13 14.34 -11.84 -6.89
CA GLN A 13 13.08 -11.18 -7.23
C GLN A 13 13.30 -9.83 -7.92
N LEU A 14 14.32 -9.08 -7.53
CA LEU A 14 14.65 -7.77 -8.10
C LEU A 14 15.76 -7.82 -9.15
N HIS A 15 16.29 -9.00 -9.46
CA HIS A 15 17.39 -9.17 -10.41
C HIS A 15 17.04 -8.62 -11.80
N GLY A 16 17.88 -7.72 -12.32
CA GLY A 16 17.68 -7.13 -13.65
C GLY A 16 16.51 -6.15 -13.74
N TYR A 17 15.88 -5.78 -12.63
CA TYR A 17 14.92 -4.67 -12.63
C TYR A 17 15.66 -3.35 -12.90
N ASN A 18 15.11 -2.51 -13.77
CA ASN A 18 15.68 -1.20 -14.01
C ASN A 18 15.17 -0.20 -12.95
N PHE A 19 15.94 -0.01 -11.88
CA PHE A 19 15.59 0.91 -10.78
C PHE A 19 15.58 2.39 -11.18
N GLU A 20 16.14 2.74 -12.33
CA GLU A 20 16.10 4.10 -12.87
C GLU A 20 14.89 4.32 -13.80
N CYS A 21 14.25 3.23 -14.26
CA CYS A 21 13.07 3.30 -15.10
C CYS A 21 11.86 3.73 -14.29
N ARG A 22 11.46 4.99 -14.47
CA ARG A 22 10.23 5.53 -13.90
C ARG A 22 9.02 5.05 -14.69
N LEU A 23 7.89 4.92 -14.00
CA LEU A 23 6.63 4.57 -14.63
C LEU A 23 6.17 5.72 -15.54
N SER A 24 5.98 5.43 -16.83
CA SER A 24 5.57 6.42 -17.83
C SER A 24 4.08 6.73 -17.78
N LEU A 25 3.63 7.45 -16.75
CA LEU A 25 2.22 7.85 -16.61
C LEU A 25 1.87 9.06 -17.51
N PRO A 26 0.64 9.14 -18.03
CA PRO A 26 0.14 10.33 -18.71
C PRO A 26 0.05 11.46 -17.68
N THR A 27 0.93 12.45 -17.82
CA THR A 27 1.03 13.59 -16.90
C THR A 27 0.80 14.89 -17.64
N ASP A 28 0.12 15.84 -17.00
CA ASP A 28 -0.19 17.15 -17.61
C ASP A 28 1.06 18.02 -17.82
N ARG A 29 2.14 17.73 -17.09
CA ARG A 29 3.42 18.45 -17.14
C ARG A 29 4.57 17.46 -17.04
N GLN A 30 5.70 17.82 -17.66
CA GLN A 30 6.93 17.05 -17.51
C GLN A 30 7.30 16.91 -16.03
N ARG A 31 7.58 15.68 -15.62
CA ARG A 31 7.97 15.36 -14.25
C ARG A 31 9.36 15.95 -13.97
N SER A 32 9.50 16.68 -12.86
CA SER A 32 10.80 17.20 -12.43
C SER A 32 11.80 16.07 -12.22
N SER A 33 13.07 16.31 -12.60
CA SER A 33 14.19 15.43 -12.30
C SER A 33 14.66 15.53 -10.85
N SER A 34 14.29 16.58 -10.14
CA SER A 34 14.54 16.69 -8.70
C SER A 34 13.51 15.88 -7.91
N ASP A 35 13.96 15.11 -6.91
CA ASP A 35 13.09 14.43 -5.92
C ASP A 35 12.36 15.42 -4.98
N GLN A 36 12.38 16.72 -5.30
CA GLN A 36 11.61 17.71 -4.58
C GLN A 36 10.15 17.60 -4.99
N ARG A 37 9.35 17.08 -4.05
CA ARG A 37 7.89 17.15 -4.09
C ARG A 37 7.50 18.63 -4.19
N SER A 38 7.05 19.04 -5.36
CA SER A 38 6.80 20.45 -5.71
C SER A 38 5.32 20.75 -5.92
N GLY A 39 4.44 19.77 -5.65
CA GLY A 39 2.99 19.90 -5.76
C GLY A 39 2.28 19.61 -4.45
N LEU A 40 1.11 20.24 -4.26
CA LEU A 40 0.15 19.85 -3.23
C LEU A 40 -0.37 18.44 -3.57
N ALA A 41 -0.50 17.60 -2.55
CA ALA A 41 -1.23 16.34 -2.71
C ALA A 41 -2.69 16.63 -3.06
N SER A 42 -3.34 15.69 -3.74
CA SER A 42 -4.77 15.75 -4.02
C SER A 42 -5.32 14.32 -3.99
N ILE A 43 -6.58 14.18 -3.60
CA ILE A 43 -7.24 12.90 -3.45
C ILE A 43 -8.42 12.84 -4.44
N ALA A 44 -8.41 11.84 -5.31
CA ALA A 44 -9.57 11.47 -6.10
C ALA A 44 -10.25 10.27 -5.45
N GLN A 45 -11.51 10.43 -5.04
CA GLN A 45 -12.31 9.35 -4.47
C GLN A 45 -13.19 8.75 -5.56
N ILE A 46 -13.16 7.41 -5.68
CA ILE A 46 -14.01 6.64 -6.58
C ILE A 46 -14.77 5.65 -5.72
N SER A 47 -16.08 5.61 -5.89
CA SER A 47 -16.97 4.64 -5.24
C SER A 47 -17.53 3.71 -6.29
N PHE A 48 -17.54 2.41 -5.99
CA PHE A 48 -18.18 1.38 -6.81
C PHE A 48 -19.54 1.07 -6.21
N ASP A 49 -20.51 0.76 -7.06
CA ASP A 49 -21.83 0.34 -6.63
C ASP A 49 -21.80 -1.09 -6.05
N GLU A 50 -22.93 -1.50 -5.47
CA GLU A 50 -23.08 -2.80 -4.82
C GLU A 50 -22.91 -3.96 -5.81
N ASP A 51 -23.41 -3.79 -7.05
CA ASP A 51 -23.33 -4.82 -8.09
C ASP A 51 -21.87 -5.11 -8.48
N ILE A 52 -21.07 -4.06 -8.74
CA ILE A 52 -19.64 -4.21 -9.06
C ILE A 52 -18.88 -4.78 -7.85
N SER A 53 -19.17 -4.28 -6.65
CA SER A 53 -18.51 -4.74 -5.43
C SER A 53 -18.78 -6.21 -5.14
N THR A 54 -20.02 -6.66 -5.34
CA THR A 54 -20.43 -8.06 -5.17
C THR A 54 -19.76 -8.94 -6.22
N ALA A 55 -19.81 -8.54 -7.50
CA ALA A 55 -19.15 -9.27 -8.58
C ALA A 55 -17.62 -9.40 -8.37
N PHE A 56 -16.99 -8.37 -7.82
CA PHE A 56 -15.57 -8.38 -7.47
C PHE A 56 -15.24 -9.42 -6.39
N LEU A 57 -16.06 -9.48 -5.33
CA LEU A 57 -15.88 -10.45 -4.24
C LEU A 57 -16.21 -11.88 -4.70
N ASP A 58 -17.25 -12.06 -5.52
CA ASP A 58 -17.63 -13.35 -6.09
C ASP A 58 -16.53 -13.89 -7.01
N TYR A 59 -15.93 -13.04 -7.86
CA TYR A 59 -14.78 -13.42 -8.67
C TYR A 59 -13.61 -13.85 -7.78
N ALA A 60 -13.27 -13.06 -6.75
CA ALA A 60 -12.18 -13.39 -5.85
C ALA A 60 -12.39 -14.76 -5.19
N SER A 61 -13.61 -15.04 -4.73
CA SER A 61 -14.03 -16.31 -4.15
C SER A 61 -13.92 -17.47 -5.14
N ALA A 62 -14.48 -17.32 -6.35
CA ALA A 62 -14.50 -18.34 -7.39
C ALA A 62 -13.08 -18.74 -7.85
N HIS A 63 -12.17 -17.77 -7.93
CA HIS A 63 -10.77 -17.98 -8.32
C HIS A 63 -9.84 -18.28 -7.13
N LYS A 64 -10.38 -18.38 -5.90
CA LYS A 64 -9.63 -18.65 -4.66
C LYS A 64 -8.48 -17.65 -4.41
N VAL A 65 -8.72 -16.38 -4.75
CA VAL A 65 -7.80 -15.27 -4.50
C VAL A 65 -8.39 -14.33 -3.46
N THR A 66 -7.53 -13.53 -2.82
CA THR A 66 -7.99 -12.50 -1.88
C THR A 66 -8.42 -11.23 -2.63
N PRO A 67 -9.30 -10.39 -2.05
CA PRO A 67 -9.62 -9.07 -2.61
C PRO A 67 -8.38 -8.19 -2.85
N PHE A 68 -7.36 -8.29 -1.99
CA PHE A 68 -6.08 -7.63 -2.20
C PHE A 68 -5.39 -8.10 -3.49
N GLN A 69 -5.29 -9.41 -3.72
CA GLN A 69 -4.65 -9.97 -4.92
C GLN A 69 -5.39 -9.56 -6.20
N LEU A 70 -6.72 -9.63 -6.19
CA LEU A 70 -7.53 -9.22 -7.32
C LEU A 70 -7.42 -7.70 -7.60
N GLY A 71 -7.45 -6.88 -6.54
CA GLY A 71 -7.29 -5.44 -6.64
C GLY A 71 -5.90 -5.06 -7.16
N LEU A 72 -4.86 -5.74 -6.68
CA LEU A 72 -3.50 -5.54 -7.14
C LEU A 72 -3.33 -5.95 -8.62
N ALA A 73 -3.91 -7.07 -9.04
CA ALA A 73 -3.93 -7.49 -10.46
C ALA A 73 -4.64 -6.47 -11.35
N THR A 74 -5.80 -5.97 -10.89
CA THR A 74 -6.55 -4.91 -11.57
C THR A 74 -5.70 -3.65 -11.71
N PHE A 75 -4.96 -3.30 -10.66
CA PHE A 75 -4.10 -2.13 -10.65
C PHE A 75 -2.88 -2.30 -11.58
N TYR A 76 -2.24 -3.47 -11.63
CA TYR A 76 -1.21 -3.76 -12.63
C TYR A 76 -1.74 -3.64 -14.06
N ALA A 77 -2.92 -4.22 -14.35
CA ALA A 77 -3.53 -4.11 -15.67
C ALA A 77 -3.86 -2.66 -16.04
N PHE A 78 -4.32 -1.87 -15.07
CA PHE A 78 -4.56 -0.44 -15.25
C PHE A 78 -3.26 0.31 -15.57
N LEU A 79 -2.22 0.14 -14.76
CA LEU A 79 -0.92 0.78 -14.96
C LEU A 79 -0.29 0.38 -16.30
N PHE A 80 -0.36 -0.89 -16.68
CA PHE A 80 0.12 -1.38 -17.97
C PHE A 80 -0.56 -0.65 -19.13
N LYS A 81 -1.89 -0.48 -19.07
CA LYS A 81 -2.66 0.21 -20.13
C LYS A 81 -2.32 1.70 -20.20
N ILE A 82 -2.28 2.41 -19.07
CA ILE A 82 -2.04 3.85 -19.08
C ILE A 82 -0.57 4.21 -19.34
N SER A 83 0.35 3.30 -19.05
CA SER A 83 1.79 3.47 -19.33
C SER A 83 2.21 3.11 -20.75
N HIS A 84 1.23 2.89 -21.64
CA HIS A 84 1.46 2.46 -23.02
C HIS A 84 2.24 1.13 -23.14
N GLY A 85 1.97 0.18 -22.23
CA GLY A 85 2.49 -1.18 -22.30
C GLY A 85 3.81 -1.42 -21.57
N GLN A 86 4.18 -0.57 -20.60
CA GLN A 86 5.33 -0.87 -19.74
C GLN A 86 5.08 -2.16 -18.96
N SER A 87 5.86 -3.20 -19.27
CA SER A 87 5.61 -4.56 -18.80
C SER A 87 6.38 -4.95 -17.54
N ASP A 88 7.51 -4.35 -17.22
CA ASP A 88 8.23 -4.63 -15.95
C ASP A 88 7.84 -3.58 -14.91
N LEU A 89 6.94 -3.94 -14.00
CA LEU A 89 6.34 -3.03 -13.02
C LEU A 89 6.67 -3.47 -11.59
N CYS A 90 7.17 -2.53 -10.78
CA CYS A 90 7.38 -2.72 -9.35
C CYS A 90 6.48 -1.78 -8.54
N ILE A 91 5.56 -2.35 -7.77
CA ILE A 91 4.57 -1.61 -6.96
C ILE A 91 4.88 -1.86 -5.48
N ALA A 92 4.93 -0.79 -4.69
CA ALA A 92 5.04 -0.91 -3.24
C ALA A 92 3.69 -1.34 -2.65
N CYS A 93 3.67 -2.44 -1.93
CA CYS A 93 2.51 -2.86 -1.14
C CYS A 93 2.81 -2.73 0.35
N LEU A 94 1.79 -2.35 1.12
CA LEU A 94 1.89 -2.20 2.57
C LEU A 94 1.36 -3.46 3.28
N ASN A 95 2.16 -4.01 4.19
CA ASN A 95 1.76 -5.12 5.05
C ASN A 95 1.81 -4.67 6.51
N ALA A 96 0.74 -4.91 7.28
CA ALA A 96 0.68 -4.56 8.70
C ALA A 96 1.80 -5.19 9.55
N ASN A 97 2.37 -6.32 9.10
CA ASN A 97 3.48 -7.03 9.72
C ASN A 97 3.24 -7.41 11.20
N ARG A 98 1.98 -7.67 11.56
CA ARG A 98 1.57 -8.12 12.90
C ARG A 98 1.40 -9.65 12.92
N TYR A 99 2.45 -10.37 12.51
CA TYR A 99 2.44 -11.83 12.34
C TYR A 99 2.42 -12.61 13.65
N LYS A 100 2.77 -11.97 14.78
CA LYS A 100 2.68 -12.54 16.12
C LYS A 100 1.45 -11.99 16.84
N SER A 101 0.73 -12.86 17.55
CA SER A 101 -0.44 -12.49 18.37
C SER A 101 -0.12 -11.36 19.35
N GLU A 102 1.07 -11.35 19.92
CA GLU A 102 1.55 -10.37 20.89
C GLU A 102 1.64 -8.96 20.28
N LEU A 103 1.83 -8.86 18.96
CA LEU A 103 1.95 -7.58 18.25
C LEU A 103 0.59 -7.01 17.83
N GLN A 104 -0.51 -7.77 17.91
CA GLN A 104 -1.80 -7.32 17.39
C GLN A 104 -2.35 -6.11 18.15
N ASN A 105 -2.12 -6.05 19.47
CA ASN A 105 -2.68 -5.01 20.35
C ASN A 105 -1.65 -3.93 20.76
N ILE A 106 -0.47 -3.92 20.14
CA ILE A 106 0.58 -2.94 20.45
C ILE A 106 0.43 -1.71 19.56
N ILE A 107 0.37 -0.53 20.18
CA ILE A 107 0.47 0.74 19.46
C ILE A 107 1.93 0.92 19.02
N GLY A 108 2.17 0.99 17.72
CA GLY A 108 3.50 1.14 17.13
C GLY A 108 3.48 1.05 15.62
N MET A 109 4.58 1.48 14.98
CA MET A 109 4.78 1.40 13.53
C MET A 109 5.35 0.04 13.16
N PHE A 110 4.49 -0.87 12.70
CA PHE A 110 4.88 -2.19 12.24
C PHE A 110 4.81 -2.35 10.71
N VAL A 111 4.15 -1.42 10.02
CA VAL A 111 3.89 -1.53 8.58
C VAL A 111 5.19 -1.72 7.80
N ALA A 112 5.26 -2.81 7.05
CA ALA A 112 6.34 -3.10 6.11
C ALA A 112 5.94 -2.68 4.70
N THR A 113 6.87 -2.06 3.98
CA THR A 113 6.75 -1.77 2.55
C THR A 113 7.45 -2.86 1.76
N LEU A 114 6.73 -3.55 0.89
CA LEU A 114 7.23 -4.69 0.13
C LEU A 114 7.19 -4.37 -1.38
N PRO A 115 8.30 -4.55 -2.12
CA PRO A 115 8.33 -4.35 -3.56
C PRO A 115 7.73 -5.57 -4.29
N TYR A 116 6.55 -5.39 -4.89
CA TYR A 116 5.94 -6.39 -5.76
C TYR A 116 6.37 -6.10 -7.19
N ARG A 117 7.34 -6.87 -7.69
CA ARG A 117 7.75 -6.81 -9.10
C ARG A 117 7.06 -7.91 -9.91
N ILE A 118 6.42 -7.51 -11.00
CA ILE A 118 5.80 -8.40 -11.99
C ILE A 118 6.22 -7.95 -13.39
N GLN A 119 6.72 -8.90 -14.18
CA GLN A 119 6.89 -8.76 -15.62
C GLN A 119 5.61 -9.24 -16.30
N LEU A 120 4.80 -8.31 -16.78
CA LEU A 120 3.56 -8.58 -17.48
C LEU A 120 3.82 -9.09 -18.90
N ASP A 121 3.06 -10.09 -19.33
CA ASP A 121 2.96 -10.48 -20.73
C ASP A 121 1.69 -9.88 -21.34
N SER A 122 1.81 -9.21 -22.48
CA SER A 122 0.67 -8.66 -23.22
C SER A 122 -0.30 -9.72 -23.74
N ASN A 123 0.12 -10.99 -23.80
CA ASN A 123 -0.71 -12.12 -24.22
C ASN A 123 -1.49 -12.75 -23.07
N TRP A 124 -1.22 -12.39 -21.82
CA TRP A 124 -1.97 -12.92 -20.69
C TRP A 124 -3.43 -12.43 -20.74
N SER A 125 -4.33 -13.39 -20.54
CA SER A 125 -5.67 -13.10 -20.06
C SER A 125 -5.62 -12.47 -18.66
N PHE A 126 -6.71 -11.82 -18.26
CA PHE A 126 -6.79 -11.26 -16.92
C PHE A 126 -6.69 -12.34 -15.83
N ASP A 127 -7.27 -13.51 -16.07
CA ASP A 127 -7.21 -14.65 -15.14
C ASP A 127 -5.76 -15.15 -14.93
N GLU A 128 -4.95 -15.17 -15.99
CA GLU A 128 -3.53 -15.51 -15.90
C GLU A 128 -2.76 -14.47 -15.10
N LEU A 129 -3.04 -13.18 -15.30
CA LEU A 129 -2.45 -12.11 -14.49
C LEU A 129 -2.82 -12.26 -13.00
N VAL A 130 -4.10 -12.52 -12.69
CA VAL A 130 -4.57 -12.74 -11.32
C VAL A 130 -3.84 -13.92 -10.67
N LYS A 131 -3.68 -15.02 -11.41
CA LYS A 131 -2.94 -16.19 -10.93
C LYS A 131 -1.46 -15.87 -10.66
N HIS A 132 -0.80 -15.15 -11.58
CA HIS A 132 0.58 -14.71 -11.37
C HIS A 132 0.74 -13.79 -10.16
N VAL A 133 -0.21 -12.86 -9.95
CA VAL A 133 -0.23 -11.99 -8.77
C VAL A 133 -0.44 -12.79 -7.49
N GLN A 134 -1.32 -13.80 -7.51
CA GLN A 134 -1.55 -14.70 -6.38
C GLN A 134 -0.25 -15.44 -6.00
N GLU A 135 0.37 -16.13 -6.95
CA GLU A 135 1.63 -16.87 -6.76
C GLU A 135 2.73 -15.94 -6.23
N LYS A 136 2.87 -14.75 -6.85
CA LYS A 136 3.86 -13.77 -6.43
C LYS A 136 3.62 -13.28 -5.00
N SER A 137 2.37 -13.03 -4.64
CA SER A 137 2.00 -12.54 -3.32
C SER A 137 2.35 -13.56 -2.24
N LEU A 138 2.15 -14.85 -2.49
CA LEU A 138 2.49 -15.90 -1.53
C LEU A 138 4.01 -15.91 -1.25
N SER A 139 4.85 -15.90 -2.28
CA SER A 139 6.30 -15.85 -2.10
C SER A 139 6.75 -14.57 -1.39
N VAL A 140 6.19 -13.40 -1.76
CA VAL A 140 6.54 -12.14 -1.08
C VAL A 140 6.13 -12.15 0.40
N LEU A 141 4.98 -12.75 0.73
CA LEU A 141 4.52 -12.83 2.12
C LEU A 141 5.43 -13.71 3.00
N GLU A 142 5.96 -14.82 2.47
CA GLU A 142 6.93 -15.67 3.18
C GLU A 142 8.18 -14.89 3.61
N HIS A 143 8.58 -13.90 2.80
CA HIS A 143 9.76 -13.06 3.01
C HIS A 143 9.44 -11.65 3.52
N SER A 144 8.19 -11.38 3.89
CA SER A 144 7.70 -10.05 4.31
C SER A 144 8.33 -9.50 5.59
N HIS A 145 8.94 -10.38 6.39
CA HIS A 145 9.65 -10.02 7.61
C HIS A 145 11.01 -9.36 7.33
N TYR A 146 11.51 -9.43 6.09
CA TYR A 146 12.79 -8.85 5.70
C TYR A 146 12.65 -7.33 5.45
N PRO A 147 13.29 -6.48 6.26
CA PRO A 147 13.16 -5.03 6.15
C PRO A 147 13.55 -4.47 4.78
N LEU A 148 12.75 -3.51 4.27
CA LEU A 148 13.02 -2.84 2.99
C LEU A 148 14.45 -2.29 2.89
N GLN A 149 14.98 -1.71 3.96
CA GLN A 149 16.35 -1.16 3.98
C GLN A 149 17.43 -2.19 3.63
N TYR A 150 17.21 -3.47 3.97
CA TYR A 150 18.11 -4.56 3.61
C TYR A 150 17.85 -5.04 2.18
N ILE A 151 16.58 -5.14 1.74
CA ILE A 151 16.23 -5.39 0.33
C ILE A 151 16.97 -4.41 -0.59
N LEU A 152 16.96 -3.12 -0.24
CA LEU A 152 17.65 -2.07 -0.99
C LEU A 152 19.17 -2.24 -0.96
N ALA A 153 19.75 -2.50 0.21
CA ALA A 153 21.20 -2.67 0.36
C ALA A 153 21.72 -3.87 -0.45
N ASP A 154 21.02 -5.01 -0.37
CA ASP A 154 21.37 -6.25 -1.07
C ASP A 154 21.19 -6.14 -2.59
N SER A 155 20.26 -5.28 -3.03
CA SER A 155 20.07 -4.96 -4.44
C SER A 155 21.02 -3.86 -4.94
N HIS A 156 21.96 -3.42 -4.10
CA HIS A 156 22.88 -2.30 -4.36
C HIS A 156 22.19 -0.99 -4.76
N ILE A 157 20.96 -0.78 -4.28
CA ILE A 157 20.19 0.44 -4.48
C ILE A 157 20.54 1.41 -3.37
N SER A 158 20.92 2.64 -3.72
CA SER A 158 21.08 3.70 -2.73
C SER A 158 19.77 3.90 -1.97
N GLN A 159 19.80 3.90 -0.64
CA GLN A 159 18.60 4.12 0.20
C GLN A 159 17.93 5.48 -0.08
N LEU A 160 18.67 6.43 -0.65
CA LEU A 160 18.16 7.73 -1.09
C LEU A 160 17.33 7.66 -2.39
N ASN A 161 17.45 6.56 -3.15
CA ASN A 161 16.84 6.36 -4.47
C ASN A 161 15.74 5.28 -4.43
N ALA A 162 14.87 5.29 -3.41
CA ALA A 162 13.64 4.50 -3.42
C ALA A 162 12.59 5.03 -4.42
N SER A 163 12.97 5.96 -5.31
CA SER A 163 12.14 6.54 -6.36
C SER A 163 11.59 5.49 -7.34
N PHE A 164 12.15 4.27 -7.39
CA PHE A 164 11.53 3.18 -8.14
C PHE A 164 10.20 2.69 -7.53
N LEU A 165 9.96 2.93 -6.24
CA LEU A 165 8.70 2.68 -5.54
C LEU A 165 7.80 3.92 -5.54
N GLU A 166 7.70 4.57 -6.70
CA GLU A 166 6.87 5.75 -6.94
C GLU A 166 5.37 5.46 -6.81
N THR A 167 4.96 4.20 -6.94
CA THR A 167 3.55 3.78 -6.90
C THR A 167 3.33 2.85 -5.71
N VAL A 168 2.34 3.19 -4.88
CA VAL A 168 1.93 2.41 -3.72
C VAL A 168 0.51 1.89 -3.93
N PHE A 169 0.31 0.60 -3.69
CA PHE A 169 -1.01 -0.01 -3.59
C PHE A 169 -1.26 -0.44 -2.15
N ASN A 170 -2.33 0.07 -1.55
CA ASN A 170 -2.73 -0.27 -0.19
C ASN A 170 -4.18 -0.73 -0.18
N PHE A 171 -4.46 -1.84 0.50
CA PHE A 171 -5.79 -2.38 0.66
C PHE A 171 -6.11 -2.47 2.15
N LEU A 172 -7.15 -1.78 2.57
CA LEU A 172 -7.60 -1.74 3.96
C LEU A 172 -9.04 -2.22 4.02
N THR A 173 -9.29 -3.24 4.83
CA THR A 173 -10.65 -3.63 5.19
C THR A 173 -11.07 -2.76 6.38
N VAL A 174 -12.04 -1.88 6.14
CA VAL A 174 -12.64 -1.06 7.18
C VAL A 174 -13.94 -1.74 7.61
N PRO A 175 -14.06 -2.17 8.89
CA PRO A 175 -15.32 -2.68 9.41
C PRO A 175 -16.44 -1.65 9.24
N SER A 176 -17.63 -2.11 8.85
CA SER A 176 -18.82 -1.26 8.64
C SER A 176 -19.19 -0.43 9.88
N ASP A 177 -18.86 -0.92 11.07
CA ASP A 177 -19.16 -0.27 12.36
C ASP A 177 -18.15 0.82 12.77
N MET A 178 -17.09 1.07 11.97
CA MET A 178 -16.09 2.12 12.28
C MET A 178 -16.67 3.55 12.26
N ALA A 179 -17.88 3.75 11.74
CA ALA A 179 -18.58 5.03 11.84
C ALA A 179 -18.95 5.41 13.29
N HIS A 180 -18.93 4.45 14.22
CA HIS A 180 -19.27 4.66 15.62
C HIS A 180 -18.31 3.91 16.56
N LEU A 181 -17.03 4.29 16.56
CA LEU A 181 -16.13 3.85 17.63
C LEU A 181 -16.44 4.65 18.91
N SER A 182 -16.97 3.99 19.94
CA SER A 182 -17.12 4.59 21.27
C SER A 182 -15.99 4.16 22.20
N LEU A 183 -15.20 5.10 22.72
CA LEU A 183 -14.18 4.85 23.74
C LEU A 183 -14.62 5.50 25.06
N ASN A 184 -14.97 4.70 26.08
CA ASN A 184 -15.35 5.20 27.41
C ASN A 184 -16.43 6.30 27.42
N GLY A 185 -17.44 6.19 26.55
CA GLY A 185 -18.52 7.18 26.43
C GLY A 185 -18.19 8.38 25.53
N ALA A 186 -16.99 8.45 24.94
CA ALA A 186 -16.66 9.37 23.86
C ALA A 186 -16.92 8.70 22.50
N THR A 187 -17.71 9.34 21.65
CA THR A 187 -17.95 8.91 20.28
C THR A 187 -16.86 9.49 19.38
N LEU A 188 -16.16 8.63 18.64
CA LEU A 188 -15.26 9.05 17.57
C LEU A 188 -16.12 9.36 16.34
N GLU A 189 -16.08 10.61 15.91
CA GLU A 189 -16.65 11.04 14.65
C GLU A 189 -15.54 11.04 13.60
N GLN A 190 -15.81 10.48 12.41
CA GLN A 190 -14.86 10.56 11.31
C GLN A 190 -14.80 12.02 10.86
N VAL A 191 -13.73 12.71 11.24
CA VAL A 191 -13.48 14.07 10.79
C VAL A 191 -12.98 14.01 9.36
N SER A 192 -13.79 14.50 8.42
CA SER A 192 -13.32 14.84 7.08
C SER A 192 -12.18 15.84 7.22
N LEU A 193 -10.99 15.47 6.75
CA LEU A 193 -9.85 16.34 6.77
C LEU A 193 -10.15 17.58 5.91
N ASP A 194 -10.16 18.75 6.53
CA ASP A 194 -10.41 20.03 5.85
C ASP A 194 -9.32 20.24 4.80
N PRO A 195 -9.62 20.38 3.49
CA PRO A 195 -8.61 20.53 2.44
C PRO A 195 -7.55 21.62 2.71
N SER A 196 -7.87 22.62 3.54
CA SER A 196 -6.93 23.68 3.93
C SER A 196 -5.76 23.20 4.81
N TRP A 197 -5.90 22.03 5.46
CA TRP A 197 -4.87 21.41 6.30
C TRP A 197 -3.68 20.85 5.49
N GLU A 198 -3.83 20.68 4.17
CA GLU A 198 -2.77 20.21 3.27
C GLU A 198 -1.68 21.27 3.06
N SER A 199 -1.93 22.52 3.49
CA SER A 199 -1.15 23.66 3.01
C SER A 199 0.00 24.13 3.90
N LYS A 200 0.24 23.58 5.11
CA LYS A 200 1.33 24.16 5.95
C LYS A 200 2.35 23.27 6.65
N GLU A 201 2.09 22.06 7.14
CA GLU A 201 3.12 21.39 7.99
C GLU A 201 3.23 19.86 7.89
N MET A 202 2.40 19.18 7.08
CA MET A 202 2.41 17.72 7.02
C MET A 202 3.11 17.16 5.79
N ASP A 203 4.43 17.39 5.71
CA ASP A 203 5.24 16.82 4.63
C ASP A 203 5.68 15.36 4.91
N LYS A 204 5.42 14.82 6.10
CA LYS A 204 5.77 13.44 6.47
C LYS A 204 4.75 12.89 7.47
N LEU A 205 4.28 11.67 7.19
CA LEU A 205 3.46 10.76 8.03
C LEU A 205 1.98 10.64 7.63
N SER A 206 1.68 9.44 7.13
CA SER A 206 0.47 8.62 7.30
C SER A 206 -0.72 9.23 8.07
N GLN A 207 -1.91 9.05 7.49
CA GLN A 207 -3.24 9.07 8.09
C GLN A 207 -3.23 9.28 9.63
N ILE A 208 -3.48 10.51 10.06
CA ILE A 208 -3.69 10.86 11.47
C ILE A 208 -5.18 10.71 11.78
N PHE A 209 -5.52 9.85 12.75
CA PHE A 209 -6.81 9.91 13.43
C PHE A 209 -6.71 11.00 14.51
N LEU A 210 -7.44 12.11 14.33
CA LEU A 210 -7.59 13.14 15.36
C LEU A 210 -8.71 12.73 16.34
N ILE A 211 -8.40 12.68 17.63
CA ILE A 211 -9.40 12.56 18.70
C ILE A 211 -9.68 13.99 19.20
N ASP A 212 -10.81 14.60 18.84
CA ASP A 212 -11.21 15.91 19.38
C ASP A 212 -11.70 15.73 20.82
N ASN A 213 -10.91 16.19 21.78
CA ASN A 213 -11.23 16.11 23.20
C ASN A 213 -11.81 17.44 23.69
N LYS A 214 -12.97 17.85 23.16
CA LYS A 214 -13.69 19.02 23.67
C LYS A 214 -14.64 18.63 24.79
N ARG A 215 -14.13 18.87 26.01
CA ARG A 215 -14.82 18.95 27.32
C ARG A 215 -15.20 17.63 28.00
N ALA A 216 -14.19 16.92 28.51
CA ALA A 216 -14.36 16.17 29.75
C ALA A 216 -13.86 17.05 30.93
N LYS A 217 -14.78 17.67 31.68
CA LYS A 217 -14.46 18.21 33.00
C LYS A 217 -14.21 17.01 33.93
N LEU A 218 -12.94 16.73 34.23
CA LEU A 218 -12.55 15.79 35.28
C LEU A 218 -12.94 16.39 36.64
N SER A 219 -13.95 15.82 37.28
CA SER A 219 -14.16 15.96 38.72
C SER A 219 -13.09 15.15 39.47
N PRO A 220 -12.48 15.68 40.54
CA PRO A 220 -11.46 14.96 41.29
C PRO A 220 -12.07 13.75 42.00
N LEU A 221 -11.42 12.60 41.86
CA LEU A 221 -11.78 11.38 42.59
C LEU A 221 -11.49 11.57 44.09
N PRO A 222 -12.36 11.09 45.00
CA PRO A 222 -12.10 11.10 46.43
C PRO A 222 -10.97 10.13 46.77
N ILE A 223 -10.13 10.53 47.74
CA ILE A 223 -9.00 9.78 48.30
C ILE A 223 -9.49 8.49 48.97
#